data_AF-A0A1G3G091-F1
#
_entry.id   AF-A0A1G3G091-F1
#
_cell.length_a   1.000
_cell.length_b   1.000
_cell.length_c   1.000
_cell.angle_alpha   90.00
_cell.angle_beta   90.00
_cell.angle_gamma   90.00
#
_symmetry.space_group_name_H-M   'P 1'
#
loop_
_entity.id
_entity.type
_entity.pdbx_description
1 polymer ?
#
loop_
_entity_poly.entity_id
_entity_poly.type
_entity_poly.pdbx_seq_one_letter_code
_entity_poly.pdbx_strand_id
1 'polypeptide(L)'
;MIRALALLLALLLASPALAHKLRVYASSDGAEITGRAFFIGGGGARGVDWVAKDTTGAPLATGKTDAAGNFRFAQPAAAAGLTVSVNTGDGHMASATLGGAAPAPVAPASAADGAPDTAAIEAVMARQIAPLLARIEEMDARLRVTDALSGLFFIFGLAGVALWARGRRG
;
A
#
# COMPACT_ATOMS: atom_id res chain seq x y z
N MET A 1 26.70 26.65 -26.84
CA MET A 1 25.84 27.07 -25.71
C MET A 1 24.42 26.51 -25.79
N ILE A 2 23.68 26.67 -26.91
CA ILE A 2 22.30 26.16 -27.06
C ILE A 2 22.20 24.63 -26.83
N ARG A 3 23.14 23.85 -27.37
CA ARG A 3 23.18 22.39 -27.18
C ARG A 3 23.37 21.97 -25.71
N ALA A 4 24.22 22.69 -24.97
CA ALA A 4 24.46 22.43 -23.55
C ALA A 4 23.24 22.81 -22.69
N LEU A 5 22.57 23.91 -23.03
CA LEU A 5 21.33 24.34 -22.36
C LEU A 5 20.16 23.38 -22.64
N ALA A 6 20.03 22.91 -23.88
CA ALA A 6 19.02 21.92 -24.26
C ALA A 6 19.26 20.57 -23.58
N LEU A 7 20.51 20.14 -23.47
CA LEU A 7 20.87 18.92 -22.75
C LEU A 7 20.59 19.06 -21.24
N LEU A 8 21.00 20.17 -20.63
CA LEU A 8 20.72 20.45 -19.22
C LEU A 8 19.21 20.47 -18.95
N LEU A 9 18.43 21.11 -19.82
CA LEU A 9 16.97 21.13 -19.73
C LEU A 9 16.38 19.72 -19.86
N ALA A 10 16.85 18.90 -20.81
CA ALA A 10 16.40 17.52 -20.95
C ALA A 10 16.69 16.66 -19.70
N LEU A 11 17.84 16.86 -19.06
CA LEU A 11 18.18 16.19 -17.80
C LEU A 11 17.30 16.68 -16.63
N LEU A 12 16.96 17.97 -16.59
CA LEU A 12 16.07 18.54 -15.57
C LEU A 12 14.62 18.09 -15.71
N LEU A 13 14.17 17.75 -16.93
CA LEU A 13 12.84 17.19 -17.19
C LEU A 13 12.79 15.67 -17.02
N ALA A 14 13.92 15.00 -16.81
CA ALA A 14 13.94 13.56 -16.54
C ALA A 14 13.37 13.30 -15.13
N SER A 15 12.06 13.08 -15.06
CA SER A 15 11.40 12.63 -13.83
C SER A 15 11.76 11.17 -13.57
N PRO A 16 11.98 10.75 -12.30
CA PRO A 16 12.10 9.34 -11.99
C PRO A 16 10.83 8.63 -12.44
N ALA A 17 10.97 7.53 -13.20
CA ALA A 17 9.85 6.65 -13.49
C ALA A 17 9.42 6.00 -12.17
N LEU A 18 8.45 6.61 -11.49
CA LEU A 18 7.76 6.04 -10.32
C LEU A 18 6.90 4.86 -10.81
N ALA A 19 7.54 3.73 -11.09
CA ALA A 19 6.87 2.55 -11.59
C ALA A 19 6.10 1.86 -10.46
N HIS A 20 4.77 1.85 -10.60
CA HIS A 20 3.80 0.80 -10.25
C HIS A 20 4.27 -0.27 -9.25
N LYS A 21 4.62 0.15 -8.03
CA LYS A 21 5.03 -0.80 -7.00
C LYS A 21 3.82 -1.64 -6.59
N LEU A 22 3.81 -2.91 -6.95
CA LEU A 22 2.81 -3.86 -6.50
C LEU A 22 2.97 -4.09 -4.99
N ARG A 23 1.84 -4.14 -4.28
CA ARG A 23 1.77 -4.59 -2.89
C ARG A 23 0.69 -5.64 -2.76
N VAL A 24 0.88 -6.52 -1.79
CA VAL A 24 -0.14 -7.46 -1.35
C VAL A 24 -0.29 -7.37 0.16
N TYR A 25 -1.53 -7.46 0.61
CA TYR A 25 -1.91 -7.64 2.00
C TYR A 25 -2.71 -8.94 2.12
N ALA A 26 -2.53 -9.64 3.23
CA ALA A 26 -3.31 -10.81 3.59
C ALA A 26 -3.62 -10.76 5.09
N SER A 27 -4.75 -11.32 5.50
CA SER A 27 -5.22 -11.43 6.88
C SER A 27 -5.96 -12.73 7.07
N SER A 28 -5.92 -13.28 8.29
CA SER A 28 -6.80 -14.36 8.72
C SER A 28 -8.05 -13.78 9.39
N ASP A 29 -9.22 -14.27 8.98
CA ASP A 29 -10.50 -14.05 9.63
C ASP A 29 -11.16 -15.41 9.90
N GLY A 30 -10.89 -15.96 11.08
CA GLY A 30 -11.40 -17.25 11.51
C GLY A 30 -11.01 -18.40 10.57
N ALA A 31 -11.97 -18.83 9.75
CA ALA A 31 -11.84 -19.96 8.83
C ALA A 31 -11.36 -19.56 7.42
N GLU A 32 -11.20 -18.27 7.12
CA GLU A 32 -10.81 -17.79 5.80
C GLU A 32 -9.60 -16.87 5.87
N ILE A 33 -8.71 -17.00 4.88
CA ILE A 33 -7.68 -16.00 4.59
C ILE A 33 -8.24 -15.07 3.52
N THR A 34 -8.22 -13.77 3.81
CA THR A 34 -8.60 -12.73 2.85
C THR A 34 -7.39 -11.85 2.53
N GLY A 35 -7.39 -11.23 1.37
CA GLY A 35 -6.33 -10.30 1.03
C GLY A 35 -6.61 -9.49 -0.22
N ARG A 36 -5.68 -8.57 -0.52
CA ARG A 36 -5.77 -7.66 -1.65
C ARG A 36 -4.39 -7.39 -2.24
N ALA A 37 -4.30 -7.44 -3.56
CA ALA A 37 -3.18 -6.97 -4.36
C ALA A 37 -3.52 -5.61 -4.99
N PHE A 38 -2.63 -4.64 -4.90
CA PHE A 38 -2.86 -3.27 -5.37
C PHE A 38 -1.55 -2.58 -5.77
N PHE A 39 -1.65 -1.58 -6.64
CA PHE A 39 -0.49 -0.77 -7.03
C PHE A 39 -0.39 0.49 -6.15
N ILE A 40 0.83 0.87 -5.79
CA ILE A 40 1.09 2.18 -5.19
C ILE A 40 0.68 3.27 -6.19
N GLY A 41 -0.18 4.20 -5.77
CA GLY A 41 -0.84 5.17 -6.64
C GLY A 41 -2.32 4.86 -6.90
N GLY A 42 -2.79 3.67 -6.54
CA GLY A 42 -4.20 3.27 -6.58
C GLY A 42 -4.50 2.11 -7.52
N GLY A 43 -5.71 1.56 -7.40
CA GLY A 43 -6.19 0.46 -8.23
C GLY A 43 -5.79 -0.94 -7.73
N GLY A 44 -6.74 -1.86 -7.81
CA GLY A 44 -6.50 -3.28 -7.54
C GLY A 44 -5.79 -3.95 -8.72
N ALA A 45 -4.87 -4.86 -8.43
CA ALA A 45 -4.23 -5.67 -9.46
C ALA A 45 -5.22 -6.75 -9.90
N ARG A 46 -5.95 -6.52 -11.00
CA ARG A 46 -7.07 -7.37 -11.46
C ARG A 46 -6.61 -8.59 -12.26
N GLY A 47 -7.17 -9.77 -11.97
CA GLY A 47 -6.95 -10.99 -12.76
C GLY A 47 -5.53 -11.56 -12.65
N VAL A 48 -4.80 -11.14 -11.63
CA VAL A 48 -3.39 -11.46 -11.41
C VAL A 48 -3.27 -12.77 -10.64
N ASP A 49 -2.32 -13.61 -11.03
CA ASP A 49 -2.10 -14.89 -10.39
C ASP A 49 -1.53 -14.71 -8.99
N TRP A 50 -2.08 -15.48 -8.05
CA TRP A 50 -1.58 -15.58 -6.69
C TRP A 50 -1.42 -17.04 -6.25
N VAL A 51 -0.48 -17.25 -5.34
CA VAL A 51 -0.18 -18.55 -4.73
C VAL A 51 0.07 -18.37 -3.23
N ALA A 52 -0.62 -19.16 -2.42
CA ALA A 52 -0.33 -19.33 -1.00
C ALA A 52 0.55 -20.58 -0.82
N LYS A 53 1.64 -20.44 -0.08
CA LYS A 53 2.55 -21.55 0.28
C LYS A 53 2.74 -21.63 1.78
N ASP A 54 2.94 -22.83 2.30
CA ASP A 54 3.33 -23.03 3.70
C ASP A 54 4.79 -22.63 3.94
N THR A 55 5.26 -22.80 5.17
CA THR A 55 6.65 -22.50 5.57
C THR A 55 7.69 -23.41 4.92
N THR A 56 7.30 -24.56 4.38
CA THR A 56 8.17 -25.48 3.63
C THR A 56 8.23 -25.13 2.14
N GLY A 57 7.35 -24.25 1.67
CA GLY A 57 7.20 -23.86 0.28
C GLY A 57 6.17 -24.71 -0.50
N ALA A 58 5.47 -25.63 0.17
CA ALA A 58 4.43 -26.43 -0.45
C ALA A 58 3.20 -25.55 -0.77
N PRO A 59 2.59 -25.68 -1.97
CA PRO A 59 1.42 -24.89 -2.34
C PRO A 59 0.20 -25.32 -1.52
N LEU A 60 -0.45 -24.32 -0.90
CA LEU A 60 -1.68 -24.48 -0.11
C LEU A 60 -2.93 -24.13 -0.93
N ALA A 61 -2.84 -23.03 -1.69
CA ALA A 61 -3.92 -22.55 -2.54
C ALA A 61 -3.37 -21.69 -3.67
N THR A 62 -4.12 -21.58 -4.77
CA THR A 62 -3.81 -20.70 -5.90
C THR A 62 -5.10 -20.07 -6.43
N GLY A 63 -4.96 -18.99 -7.17
CA GLY A 63 -6.08 -18.38 -7.88
C GLY A 63 -5.70 -17.11 -8.61
N LYS A 64 -6.73 -16.36 -9.01
CA LYS A 64 -6.61 -15.01 -9.58
C LYS A 64 -7.32 -14.01 -8.70
N THR A 65 -6.83 -12.78 -8.67
CA THR A 65 -7.48 -11.66 -7.99
C THR A 65 -8.72 -11.18 -8.75
N ASP A 66 -9.70 -10.64 -8.02
CA ASP A 66 -10.93 -10.08 -8.59
C ASP A 66 -10.72 -8.68 -9.22
N ALA A 67 -11.81 -8.02 -9.63
CA ALA A 67 -11.77 -6.68 -10.25
C ALA A 67 -11.24 -5.57 -9.33
N ALA A 68 -11.39 -5.73 -8.00
CA ALA A 68 -10.86 -4.82 -7.00
C ALA A 68 -9.50 -5.28 -6.44
N GLY A 69 -8.92 -6.35 -7.02
CA GLY A 69 -7.65 -6.92 -6.61
C GLY A 69 -7.73 -7.84 -5.39
N ASN A 70 -8.93 -8.21 -4.92
CA ASN A 70 -9.08 -9.07 -3.75
C ASN A 70 -8.91 -10.55 -4.09
N PHE A 71 -8.54 -11.34 -3.09
CA PHE A 71 -8.55 -12.80 -3.10
C PHE A 71 -9.00 -13.34 -1.75
N ARG A 72 -9.46 -14.59 -1.73
CA ARG A 72 -9.80 -15.33 -0.52
C ARG A 72 -9.61 -16.84 -0.70
N PHE A 73 -9.31 -17.54 0.37
CA PHE A 73 -9.24 -19.01 0.41
C PHE A 73 -9.38 -19.54 1.84
N ALA A 74 -9.79 -20.79 2.00
CA ALA A 74 -9.95 -21.42 3.31
C ALA A 74 -8.63 -21.47 4.09
N GLN A 75 -8.67 -21.14 5.38
CA GLN A 75 -7.51 -21.20 6.25
C GLN A 75 -7.09 -22.66 6.49
N PRO A 76 -5.84 -23.05 6.16
CA PRO A 76 -5.39 -24.42 6.38
C PRO A 76 -5.24 -24.71 7.89
N ALA A 77 -5.88 -25.78 8.37
CA ALA A 77 -5.94 -26.12 9.80
C ALA A 77 -4.58 -26.38 10.48
N ALA A 78 -3.55 -26.72 9.69
CA ALA A 78 -2.22 -27.11 10.20
C ALA A 78 -1.09 -26.12 9.85
N ALA A 79 -1.41 -24.96 9.26
CA ALA A 79 -0.36 -24.03 8.85
C ALA A 79 0.21 -23.24 10.04
N ALA A 80 1.44 -23.55 10.42
CA ALA A 80 2.27 -22.76 11.34
C ALA A 80 2.72 -21.40 10.74
N GLY A 81 2.18 -21.04 9.59
CA GLY A 81 2.41 -19.81 8.85
C GLY A 81 2.25 -20.07 7.36
N LEU A 82 1.97 -19.03 6.60
CA LEU A 82 1.90 -19.11 5.14
C LEU A 82 2.38 -17.81 4.50
N THR A 83 2.85 -17.91 3.26
CA THR A 83 3.19 -16.77 2.42
C THR A 83 2.29 -16.75 1.20
N VAL A 84 1.55 -15.65 1.03
CA VAL A 84 0.81 -15.37 -0.20
C VAL A 84 1.70 -14.53 -1.11
N SER A 85 1.89 -14.97 -2.34
CA SER A 85 2.63 -14.28 -3.39
C SER A 85 1.72 -13.95 -4.56
N VAL A 86 1.89 -12.77 -5.14
CA VAL A 86 1.15 -12.28 -6.30
C VAL A 86 2.15 -11.91 -7.38
N ASN A 87 1.93 -12.36 -8.61
CA ASN A 87 2.83 -12.12 -9.75
C ASN A 87 2.03 -11.69 -10.99
N THR A 88 2.32 -10.50 -11.50
CA THR A 88 1.67 -9.90 -12.67
C THR A 88 2.20 -10.42 -14.01
N GLY A 89 3.28 -11.20 -14.01
CA GLY A 89 3.90 -11.80 -15.20
C GLY A 89 4.81 -10.86 -16.00
N ASP A 90 4.76 -9.55 -15.73
CA ASP A 90 5.59 -8.51 -16.36
C ASP A 90 6.80 -8.08 -15.51
N GLY A 91 7.16 -8.92 -14.52
CA GLY A 91 8.29 -8.67 -13.62
C GLY A 91 7.93 -8.02 -12.29
N HIS A 92 6.66 -7.70 -12.02
CA HIS A 92 6.23 -7.24 -10.69
C HIS A 92 5.73 -8.41 -9.83
N MET A 93 6.27 -8.50 -8.62
CA MET A 93 5.88 -9.50 -7.64
C MET A 93 5.81 -8.87 -6.26
N ALA A 94 4.83 -9.27 -5.47
CA ALA A 94 4.71 -8.90 -4.06
C ALA A 94 4.30 -10.12 -3.24
N SER A 95 4.73 -10.16 -1.98
CA SER A 95 4.35 -11.21 -1.05
C SER A 95 3.97 -10.65 0.32
N ALA A 96 3.11 -11.38 1.01
CA ALA A 96 2.73 -11.14 2.40
C ALA A 96 2.81 -12.46 3.16
N THR A 97 3.42 -12.40 4.36
CA THR A 97 3.56 -13.57 5.23
C THR A 97 2.62 -13.41 6.42
N LEU A 98 1.84 -14.45 6.68
CA LEU A 98 1.01 -14.61 7.86
C LEU A 98 1.71 -15.60 8.80
N GLY A 99 1.92 -15.19 10.05
CA GLY A 99 2.47 -16.07 11.09
C GLY A 99 1.44 -17.13 11.53
N GLY A 100 1.92 -18.29 12.00
CA GLY A 100 1.10 -19.44 12.39
C GLY A 100 0.20 -19.32 13.58
N ALA A 101 0.05 -18.13 14.15
CA ALA A 101 -1.08 -17.89 15.01
C ALA A 101 -2.27 -17.66 14.09
N ALA A 102 -2.96 -18.74 13.70
CA ALA A 102 -4.41 -18.64 13.71
C ALA A 102 -4.76 -17.92 15.01
N PRO A 103 -5.57 -16.85 15.02
CA PRO A 103 -6.17 -16.44 16.29
C PRO A 103 -6.71 -17.73 16.87
N ALA A 104 -6.19 -18.15 18.02
CA ALA A 104 -6.63 -19.37 18.67
C ALA A 104 -8.14 -19.34 18.56
N PRO A 105 -8.81 -20.44 18.12
CA PRO A 105 -10.26 -20.43 18.11
C PRO A 105 -10.63 -19.90 19.47
N VAL A 106 -11.28 -18.73 19.49
CA VAL A 106 -11.76 -18.16 20.73
C VAL A 106 -12.76 -19.22 21.11
N ALA A 107 -12.33 -20.19 21.93
CA ALA A 107 -13.21 -21.18 22.51
C ALA A 107 -14.35 -20.32 23.00
N PRO A 108 -15.60 -20.54 22.53
CA PRO A 108 -16.69 -19.63 22.84
C PRO A 108 -16.59 -19.42 24.33
N ALA A 109 -16.26 -18.19 24.72
CA ALA A 109 -16.04 -17.89 26.12
C ALA A 109 -17.30 -18.41 26.77
N SER A 110 -17.14 -19.47 27.58
CA SER A 110 -18.27 -20.18 28.16
C SER A 110 -19.20 -19.11 28.63
N ALA A 111 -20.41 -19.06 28.06
CA ALA A 111 -21.30 -17.92 28.17
C ALA A 111 -21.45 -17.57 29.66
N ALA A 112 -20.63 -16.64 30.11
CA ALA A 112 -20.87 -15.88 31.30
C ALA A 112 -21.90 -14.87 30.83
N ASP A 113 -23.10 -14.98 31.35
CA ASP A 113 -24.23 -14.12 31.04
C ASP A 113 -23.79 -12.65 30.95
N GLY A 114 -23.84 -12.12 29.74
CA GLY A 114 -23.47 -10.74 29.44
C GLY A 114 -23.14 -10.58 27.96
N ALA A 115 -24.04 -9.96 27.21
CA ALA A 115 -23.72 -9.48 25.87
C ALA A 115 -22.42 -8.64 25.94
N PRO A 116 -21.50 -8.74 24.95
CA PRO A 116 -20.30 -7.93 24.96
C PRO A 116 -20.68 -6.46 25.10
N ASP A 117 -20.13 -5.78 26.10
CA ASP A 117 -20.37 -4.36 26.29
C ASP A 117 -19.76 -3.61 25.10
N THR A 118 -20.63 -3.30 24.14
CA THR A 118 -20.27 -2.58 22.91
C THR A 118 -19.58 -1.26 23.20
N ALA A 119 -19.90 -0.60 24.32
CA ALA A 119 -19.25 0.64 24.73
C ALA A 119 -17.80 0.41 25.20
N ALA A 120 -17.54 -0.71 25.89
CA ALA A 120 -16.18 -1.07 26.29
C ALA A 120 -15.30 -1.41 25.08
N ILE A 121 -15.85 -2.10 24.07
CA ILE A 121 -15.14 -2.40 22.81
C ILE A 121 -14.84 -1.12 22.03
N GLU A 122 -15.83 -0.24 21.89
CA GLU A 122 -15.67 1.05 21.20
C GLU A 122 -14.62 1.93 21.90
N ALA A 123 -14.60 1.96 23.23
CA ALA A 123 -13.62 2.70 24.01
C ALA A 123 -12.17 2.17 23.81
N VAL A 124 -11.99 0.84 23.74
CA VAL A 124 -10.68 0.23 23.46
C VAL A 124 -10.25 0.54 22.03
N MET A 125 -11.15 0.39 21.07
CA MET A 125 -10.87 0.67 19.66
C MET A 125 -10.53 2.15 19.44
N ALA A 126 -11.27 3.07 20.05
CA ALA A 126 -10.99 4.51 19.99
C ALA A 126 -9.58 4.85 20.51
N ARG A 127 -9.14 4.20 21.60
CA ARG A 127 -7.77 4.36 22.14
C ARG A 127 -6.69 3.83 21.19
N GLN A 128 -6.98 2.82 20.37
CA GLN A 128 -6.04 2.29 19.39
C GLN A 128 -6.03 3.09 18.09
N ILE A 129 -7.17 3.62 17.65
CA ILE A 129 -7.30 4.39 16.40
C ILE A 129 -6.77 5.82 16.56
N ALA A 130 -7.01 6.47 17.72
CA ALA A 130 -6.59 7.84 17.97
C ALA A 130 -5.10 8.13 17.65
N PRO A 131 -4.12 7.32 18.11
CA PRO A 131 -2.71 7.57 17.77
C PRO A 131 -2.39 7.38 16.28
N LEU A 132 -3.13 6.49 15.58
CA LEU A 132 -2.94 6.30 14.14
C LEU A 132 -3.43 7.52 13.35
N LEU A 133 -4.58 8.07 13.73
CA LEU A 133 -5.12 9.28 13.10
C LEU A 133 -4.21 10.49 13.33
N ALA A 134 -3.71 10.67 14.55
CA ALA A 134 -2.76 11.74 14.85
C ALA A 134 -1.49 11.66 13.98
N ARG A 135 -0.99 10.44 13.74
CA ARG A 135 0.20 10.21 12.90
C ARG A 135 -0.07 10.48 11.42
N ILE A 136 -1.28 10.20 10.93
CA ILE A 136 -1.70 10.54 9.56
C ILE A 136 -1.78 12.06 9.41
N GLU A 137 -2.39 12.76 10.36
CA GLU A 137 -2.50 14.22 10.32
C GLU A 137 -1.13 14.92 10.35
N GLU A 138 -0.18 14.41 11.15
CA GLU A 138 1.20 14.91 11.14
C GLU A 138 1.87 14.72 9.77
N MET A 139 1.68 13.57 9.13
CA MET A 139 2.26 13.28 7.82
C MET A 139 1.63 14.15 6.72
N ASP A 140 0.31 14.31 6.73
CA ASP A 140 -0.43 15.15 5.79
C ASP A 140 -0.04 16.63 5.93
N ALA A 141 0.18 17.12 7.16
CA ALA A 141 0.66 18.47 7.40
C ALA A 141 2.04 18.72 6.76
N ARG A 142 2.99 17.79 6.91
CA ARG A 142 4.33 17.89 6.30
C ARG A 142 4.26 17.87 4.76
N LEU A 143 3.39 17.04 4.18
CA LEU A 143 3.20 16.99 2.73
C LEU A 143 2.63 18.31 2.19
N ARG A 144 1.60 18.88 2.85
CA ARG A 144 1.00 20.16 2.42
C ARG A 144 2.01 21.31 2.41
N VAL A 145 2.89 21.39 3.41
CA VAL A 145 3.95 22.42 3.45
C VAL A 145 4.91 22.26 2.27
N THR A 146 5.32 21.02 2.00
CA THR A 146 6.23 20.71 0.90
C THR A 146 5.60 21.07 -0.44
N ASP A 147 4.34 20.68 -0.67
CA ASP A 147 3.63 20.98 -1.91
C ASP A 147 3.44 22.49 -2.14
N ALA A 148 3.13 23.25 -1.09
CA ALA A 148 2.98 24.70 -1.18
C ALA A 148 4.32 25.40 -1.54
N LEU A 149 5.43 24.99 -0.90
CA LEU A 149 6.75 25.51 -1.21
C LEU A 149 7.18 25.13 -2.63
N SER A 150 6.98 23.87 -3.03
CA SER A 150 7.28 23.40 -4.39
C SER A 150 6.51 24.20 -5.45
N GLY A 151 5.23 24.47 -5.23
CA GLY A 151 4.42 25.32 -6.12
C GLY A 151 4.95 26.75 -6.22
N LEU A 152 5.35 27.35 -5.08
CA LEU A 152 5.90 28.70 -5.05
C LEU A 152 7.22 28.80 -5.83
N PHE A 153 8.15 27.88 -5.60
CA PHE A 153 9.43 27.85 -6.31
C PHE A 153 9.26 27.55 -7.81
N PHE A 154 8.27 26.75 -8.19
CA PHE A 154 7.97 26.50 -9.59
C PHE A 154 7.53 27.78 -10.33
N ILE A 155 6.63 28.57 -9.73
CA ILE A 155 6.15 29.84 -10.32
C ILE A 155 7.31 30.84 -10.46
N PHE A 156 8.10 31.05 -9.39
CA PHE A 156 9.24 31.97 -9.45
C PHE A 156 10.32 31.49 -10.42
N GLY A 157 10.56 30.19 -10.50
CA GLY A 157 11.48 29.60 -11.47
C GLY A 157 11.07 29.91 -12.91
N LEU A 158 9.81 29.67 -13.27
CA LEU A 158 9.30 29.97 -14.62
C LEU A 158 9.33 31.47 -14.93
N ALA A 159 8.92 32.32 -13.98
CA ALA A 159 8.95 33.78 -14.16
C ALA A 159 10.39 34.29 -14.36
N GLY A 160 11.35 33.77 -13.60
CA GLY A 160 12.77 34.11 -13.73
C GLY A 160 13.33 33.73 -15.11
N VAL A 161 13.02 32.52 -15.59
CA VAL A 161 13.43 32.07 -16.94
C VAL A 161 12.84 32.97 -18.02
N ALA A 162 11.55 33.34 -17.91
CA ALA A 162 10.89 34.20 -18.87
C ALA A 162 11.51 35.61 -18.93
N LEU A 163 11.78 36.22 -17.77
CA LEU A 163 12.43 37.53 -17.68
C LEU A 163 13.86 37.50 -18.23
N TRP A 164 14.64 36.48 -17.91
CA TRP A 164 16.00 36.31 -18.43
C TRP A 164 16.00 36.15 -19.97
N ALA A 165 15.08 35.35 -20.52
CA ALA A 165 14.96 35.17 -21.97
C ALA A 165 14.50 36.44 -22.69
N ARG A 166 13.76 37.32 -22.01
CA ARG A 166 13.37 38.64 -22.54
C ARG A 166 14.55 39.61 -22.51
N GLY A 167 15.35 39.60 -21.44
CA GLY A 167 16.53 40.46 -21.29
C GLY A 167 17.67 40.16 -22.27
N ARG A 168 17.73 38.95 -22.86
CA ARG A 168 18.72 38.59 -23.89
C ARG A 168 18.29 38.87 -25.33
N ARG A 169 17.06 39.36 -25.53
CA ARG A 169 16.49 39.70 -26.85
C ARG A 169 16.52 41.18 -27.17
N GLY A 170 16.98 42.02 -26.23
CA GLY A 170 17.43 43.39 -26.47
C GLY A 170 18.94 43.45 -26.34
#